data_AF-A0A672TT88-F1
#
_entry.id   AF-A0A672TT88-F1
#
_cell.length_a   1.000
_cell.length_b   1.000
_cell.length_c   1.000
_cell.angle_alpha   90.00
_cell.angle_beta   90.00
_cell.angle_gamma   90.00
#
_symmetry.space_group_name_H-M   'P 1'
#
loop_
_entity.id
_entity.type
_entity.pdbx_description
1 polymer ?
#
loop_
_entity_poly.entity_id
_entity_poly.type
_entity_poly.pdbx_seq_one_letter_code
_entity_poly.pdbx_strand_id
1 'polypeptide(L)'
;GCSHCEKFSCRSHRVVAEHAGNGEQLYECPMCSLTCTNIQILEEHVDLHLEENSFLEGGNMRDLELAQQLQTEEDKQQRSEEEKQEREEFKKLQRQYGLDNSGGYKQQFLKNMEREVDRGRMQPFEYHKRKADMMESLAFGIDDGKTKTSGIIEALCKYYQNENKDVRHVWLSAGVDHFHSSLGDRGWGCGYRNFQMLLSSLLQNSLYNDCLRAIPSIPKIQSMIEDAWREGFDPHGASHFNNRLHGSKAWIGACEIYSLLTSLRIKCQIIDFHKPTGPTGTHPRLFEWVLHYYSEGNEGGAKVVCTSKPPIYLQHEGQYHNTLVSSYSLSFFICAAIQSSILYSFFI
;
A
#
# COMPACT_ATOMS: atom_id res chain seq x y z
N GLY A 1 -38.28 22.57 64.46
CA GLY A 1 -38.92 21.37 63.90
C GLY A 1 -38.61 21.29 62.44
N CYS A 2 -38.20 20.12 61.95
CA CYS A 2 -37.98 19.88 60.53
C CYS A 2 -39.32 19.86 59.78
N SER A 3 -39.45 20.62 58.70
CA SER A 3 -40.68 20.72 57.89
C SER A 3 -41.06 19.42 57.16
N HIS A 4 -40.18 18.40 57.17
CA HIS A 4 -40.45 17.09 56.59
C HIS A 4 -41.15 16.12 57.56
N CYS A 5 -40.96 16.26 58.88
CA CYS A 5 -41.62 15.39 59.86
C CYS A 5 -43.10 15.72 60.06
N GLU A 6 -43.57 16.88 59.59
CA GLU A 6 -44.97 17.30 59.74
C GLU A 6 -45.90 16.69 58.67
N LYS A 7 -45.37 16.19 57.55
CA LYS A 7 -46.18 15.64 56.44
C LYS A 7 -46.47 14.15 56.56
N PHE A 8 -45.59 13.38 57.17
CA PHE A 8 -45.85 11.98 57.49
C PHE A 8 -46.44 11.90 58.89
N SER A 9 -47.76 11.69 58.94
CA SER A 9 -48.43 11.15 60.11
C SER A 9 -47.79 9.80 60.44
N CYS A 10 -46.70 9.81 61.21
CA CYS A 10 -46.17 8.63 61.87
C CYS A 10 -47.25 8.20 62.88
N ARG A 11 -48.19 7.39 62.38
CA ARG A 11 -49.45 7.02 63.03
C ARG A 11 -49.25 5.94 64.09
N SER A 12 -48.00 5.68 64.47
CA SER A 12 -47.65 4.81 65.58
C SER A 12 -46.63 5.54 66.44
N HIS A 13 -46.99 5.75 67.70
CA HIS A 13 -46.17 6.30 68.80
C HIS A 13 -46.14 7.83 68.92
N ARG A 14 -47.24 8.33 69.49
CA ARG A 14 -47.34 9.54 70.31
C ARG A 14 -46.14 9.59 71.29
N VAL A 15 -45.12 10.41 71.03
CA VAL A 15 -44.14 10.73 72.08
C VAL A 15 -44.72 11.87 72.90
N VAL A 16 -45.50 11.47 73.91
CA VAL A 16 -45.86 12.33 75.04
C VAL A 16 -44.55 12.63 75.77
N ALA A 17 -44.17 13.90 75.83
CA ALA A 17 -43.14 14.35 76.76
C ALA A 17 -43.73 14.38 78.18
N GLU A 18 -43.83 13.22 78.83
CA GLU A 18 -44.10 13.13 80.26
C GLU A 18 -43.08 12.18 80.92
N HIS A 19 -42.52 12.66 82.02
CA HIS A 19 -41.37 12.09 82.71
C HIS A 19 -41.65 10.66 83.19
N ALA A 20 -40.81 9.71 82.78
CA ALA A 20 -40.63 8.44 83.48
C ALA A 20 -39.14 8.07 83.46
N GLY A 21 -38.56 7.95 84.66
CA GLY A 21 -37.22 7.44 84.83
C GLY A 21 -37.15 5.95 84.46
N ASN A 22 -36.21 5.61 83.58
CA ASN A 22 -35.28 4.47 83.65
C ASN A 22 -34.70 4.21 82.25
N GLY A 23 -33.49 4.72 82.01
CA GLY A 23 -32.45 4.06 81.18
C GLY A 23 -32.72 3.65 79.74
N GLU A 24 -33.73 4.18 79.03
CA GLU A 24 -33.86 3.93 77.59
C GLU A 24 -32.89 4.83 76.79
N GLN A 25 -31.98 4.21 76.06
CA GLN A 25 -30.99 4.89 75.22
C GLN A 25 -31.71 5.48 74.00
N LEU A 26 -31.92 6.79 74.01
CA LEU A 26 -32.50 7.54 72.89
C LEU A 26 -31.44 7.76 71.81
N TYR A 27 -31.81 7.51 70.55
CA TYR A 27 -30.91 7.70 69.41
C TYR A 27 -31.35 8.92 68.61
N GLU A 28 -30.43 9.86 68.37
CA GLU A 28 -30.73 11.11 67.68
C GLU A 28 -30.36 11.00 66.19
N CYS A 29 -31.29 11.42 65.32
CA CYS A 29 -31.06 11.48 63.89
C CYS A 29 -30.07 12.61 63.55
N PRO A 30 -28.94 12.32 62.87
CA PRO A 30 -27.93 13.33 62.56
C PRO A 30 -28.36 14.33 61.48
N MET A 31 -29.46 14.06 60.76
CA MET A 31 -29.94 14.88 59.65
C MET A 31 -31.01 15.90 60.08
N CYS A 32 -31.81 15.59 61.10
CA CYS A 32 -32.96 16.42 61.50
C CYS A 32 -33.16 16.53 63.03
N SER A 33 -32.25 15.96 63.83
CA SER A 33 -32.29 15.94 65.30
C SER A 33 -33.54 15.32 65.92
N LEU A 34 -34.22 14.42 65.19
CA LEU A 34 -35.32 13.63 65.74
C LEU A 34 -34.77 12.54 66.68
N THR A 35 -35.26 12.46 67.91
CA THR A 35 -34.89 11.40 68.86
C THR A 35 -35.83 10.21 68.77
N CYS A 36 -35.29 9.05 68.44
CA CYS A 36 -35.99 7.78 68.30
C CYS A 36 -35.75 6.88 69.52
N THR A 37 -36.75 6.06 69.86
CA THR A 37 -36.71 5.13 70.99
C THR A 37 -36.01 3.80 70.67
N ASN A 38 -35.74 3.51 69.40
CA ASN A 38 -35.09 2.28 68.96
C ASN A 38 -34.19 2.56 67.72
N ILE A 39 -33.05 1.88 67.64
CA ILE A 39 -32.10 1.98 66.53
C ILE A 39 -32.70 1.54 65.19
N GLN A 40 -33.57 0.53 65.17
CA GLN A 40 -34.25 0.07 63.94
C GLN A 40 -35.18 1.15 63.37
N ILE A 41 -35.86 1.89 64.26
CA ILE A 41 -36.74 3.00 63.87
C ILE A 41 -35.89 4.19 63.39
N LEU A 42 -34.73 4.40 63.99
CA LEU A 42 -33.79 5.42 63.52
C LEU A 42 -33.23 5.07 62.13
N GLU A 43 -32.86 3.80 61.88
CA GLU A 43 -32.41 3.33 60.57
C GLU A 43 -33.48 3.54 59.51
N GLU A 44 -34.71 3.06 59.73
CA GLU A 44 -35.83 3.29 58.80
C GLU A 44 -36.10 4.78 58.54
N HIS A 45 -35.93 5.63 59.57
CA HIS A 45 -36.10 7.07 59.44
C HIS A 45 -34.96 7.75 58.65
N VAL A 46 -33.71 7.34 58.88
CA VAL A 46 -32.54 7.84 58.14
C VAL A 46 -32.61 7.39 56.68
N ASP A 47 -33.06 6.16 56.43
CA ASP A 47 -33.27 5.65 55.07
C ASP A 47 -34.31 6.48 54.30
N LEU A 48 -35.40 6.89 54.96
CA LEU A 48 -36.37 7.81 54.35
C LEU A 48 -35.75 9.17 53.97
N HIS A 49 -34.82 9.70 54.78
CA HIS A 49 -34.08 10.92 54.42
C HIS A 49 -33.14 10.72 53.22
N LEU A 50 -32.52 9.55 53.10
CA LEU A 50 -31.65 9.21 51.97
C LEU A 50 -32.45 8.95 50.69
N GLU A 51 -33.61 8.30 50.79
CA GLU A 51 -34.53 8.08 49.67
C GLU A 51 -35.15 9.39 49.19
N GLU A 52 -35.66 10.27 50.07
CA GLU A 52 -36.18 11.58 49.65
C GLU A 52 -35.10 12.53 49.13
N ASN A 53 -33.87 12.49 49.67
CA ASN A 53 -32.74 13.21 49.04
C ASN A 53 -32.45 12.66 47.64
N SER A 54 -32.60 11.36 47.41
CA SER A 54 -32.50 10.77 46.08
C SER A 54 -33.62 11.23 45.13
N PHE A 55 -34.78 11.65 45.66
CA PHE A 55 -35.91 12.22 44.88
C PHE A 55 -35.83 13.75 44.70
N LEU A 56 -35.29 14.50 45.67
CA LEU A 56 -35.18 15.96 45.64
C LEU A 56 -33.88 16.45 44.98
N GLU A 57 -32.80 15.70 45.13
CA GLU A 57 -31.59 15.93 44.37
C GLU A 57 -31.72 15.17 43.05
N GLY A 58 -31.95 15.90 41.95
CA GLY A 58 -31.69 15.41 40.60
C GLY A 58 -30.22 15.07 40.32
N GLY A 59 -29.46 14.62 41.34
CA GLY A 59 -28.07 14.23 41.29
C GLY A 59 -27.83 13.01 40.40
N ASN A 60 -28.76 12.04 40.38
CA ASN A 60 -28.65 10.89 39.49
C ASN A 60 -28.84 11.26 38.00
N MET A 61 -29.68 12.27 37.71
CA MET A 61 -29.81 12.84 36.36
C MET A 61 -28.57 13.66 35.97
N ARG A 62 -28.01 14.46 36.88
CA ARG A 62 -26.79 15.24 36.62
C ARG A 62 -25.55 14.38 36.45
N ASP A 63 -25.42 13.31 37.22
CA ASP A 63 -24.30 12.36 37.11
C ASP A 63 -24.42 11.55 35.81
N LEU A 64 -25.64 11.14 35.43
CA LEU A 64 -25.90 10.52 34.13
C LEU A 64 -25.63 11.48 32.96
N GLU A 65 -26.05 12.74 33.06
CA GLU A 65 -25.75 13.79 32.08
C GLU A 65 -24.24 14.07 31.98
N LEU A 66 -23.54 14.12 33.11
CA LEU A 66 -22.09 14.29 33.15
C LEU A 66 -21.37 13.09 32.54
N ALA A 67 -21.79 11.86 32.85
CA ALA A 67 -21.23 10.65 32.25
C ALA A 67 -21.46 10.61 30.73
N GLN A 68 -22.65 11.02 30.26
CA GLN A 68 -22.94 11.14 28.83
C GLN A 68 -22.10 12.23 28.15
N GLN A 69 -21.86 13.35 28.81
CA GLN A 69 -20.99 14.41 28.30
C GLN A 69 -19.54 13.96 28.22
N LEU A 70 -19.02 13.28 29.25
CA LEU A 70 -17.67 12.72 29.25
C LEU A 70 -17.51 11.67 28.14
N GLN A 71 -18.46 10.74 28.00
CA GLN A 71 -18.45 9.77 26.91
C GLN A 71 -18.46 10.44 25.53
N THR A 72 -19.29 11.47 25.36
CA THR A 72 -19.37 12.20 24.08
C THR A 72 -18.05 12.91 23.75
N GLU A 73 -17.38 13.49 24.76
CA GLU A 73 -16.10 14.17 24.57
C GLU A 73 -14.96 13.17 24.35
N GLU A 74 -14.95 12.03 25.04
CA GLU A 74 -14.02 10.91 24.81
C GLU A 74 -14.19 10.33 23.39
N ASP A 75 -15.43 10.04 22.96
CA ASP A 75 -15.74 9.55 21.62
C ASP A 75 -15.30 10.55 20.54
N LYS A 76 -15.45 11.85 20.81
CA LYS A 76 -15.04 12.92 19.90
C LYS A 76 -13.51 13.06 19.84
N GLN A 77 -12.82 12.92 20.97
CA GLN A 77 -11.35 12.90 21.01
C GLN A 77 -10.81 11.67 20.29
N GLN A 78 -11.36 10.49 20.55
CA GLN A 78 -10.98 9.25 19.88
C GLN A 78 -11.19 9.37 18.37
N ARG A 79 -12.35 9.84 17.92
CA ARG A 79 -12.62 10.07 16.49
C ARG A 79 -11.64 11.05 15.86
N SER A 80 -11.29 12.13 16.57
CA SER A 80 -10.32 13.10 16.07
C SER A 80 -8.89 12.52 15.97
N GLU A 81 -8.50 11.64 16.89
CA GLU A 81 -7.21 10.94 16.88
C GLU A 81 -7.17 9.93 15.71
N GLU A 82 -8.24 9.15 15.55
CA GLU A 82 -8.42 8.19 14.45
C GLU A 82 -8.38 8.89 13.08
N GLU A 83 -9.11 9.99 12.90
CA GLU A 83 -9.08 10.79 11.66
C GLU A 83 -7.71 11.38 11.37
N LYS A 84 -6.95 11.75 12.42
CA LYS A 84 -5.58 12.26 12.26
C LYS A 84 -4.64 11.13 11.84
N GLN A 85 -4.74 9.97 12.49
CA GLN A 85 -3.96 8.78 12.14
C GLN A 85 -4.25 8.33 10.70
N GLU A 86 -5.51 8.19 10.33
CA GLU A 86 -5.94 7.84 8.98
C GLU A 86 -5.37 8.83 7.95
N ARG A 87 -5.46 10.13 8.22
CA ARG A 87 -4.93 11.18 7.33
C ARG A 87 -3.42 11.10 7.16
N GLU A 88 -2.69 10.75 8.22
CA GLU A 88 -1.23 10.58 8.15
C GLU A 88 -0.84 9.31 7.39
N GLU A 89 -1.51 8.20 7.64
CA GLU A 89 -1.32 6.92 6.94
C GLU A 89 -1.67 7.05 5.46
N PHE A 90 -2.80 7.68 5.13
CA PHE A 90 -3.22 7.95 3.76
C PHE A 90 -2.18 8.80 3.01
N LYS A 91 -1.64 9.85 3.63
CA LYS A 91 -0.57 10.66 3.03
C LYS A 91 0.72 9.87 2.82
N LYS A 92 1.07 8.96 3.74
CA LYS A 92 2.24 8.07 3.59
C LYS A 92 2.05 7.12 2.41
N LEU A 93 0.87 6.50 2.30
CA LEU A 93 0.52 5.61 1.19
C LEU A 93 0.53 6.36 -0.14
N GLN A 94 -0.10 7.54 -0.23
CA GLN A 94 -0.07 8.36 -1.46
C GLN A 94 1.36 8.65 -1.93
N ARG A 95 2.27 8.98 -1.00
CA ARG A 95 3.69 9.18 -1.33
C ARG A 95 4.37 7.91 -1.82
N GLN A 96 4.13 6.80 -1.13
CA GLN A 96 4.71 5.50 -1.46
C GLN A 96 4.30 5.05 -2.87
N TYR A 97 3.03 5.21 -3.21
CA TYR A 97 2.49 4.87 -4.54
C TYR A 97 2.69 5.97 -5.58
N GLY A 98 3.32 7.10 -5.24
CA GLY A 98 3.59 8.20 -6.17
C GLY A 98 2.35 8.97 -6.64
N LEU A 99 1.26 8.92 -5.86
CA LEU A 99 -0.04 9.55 -6.10
C LEU A 99 -0.23 10.86 -5.31
N ASP A 100 0.82 11.38 -4.70
CA ASP A 100 0.80 12.59 -3.86
C ASP A 100 0.98 13.90 -4.66
N ASN A 101 1.05 13.83 -5.99
CA ASN A 101 1.30 14.96 -6.88
C ASN A 101 2.61 15.74 -6.57
N SER A 102 3.61 15.11 -5.96
CA SER A 102 4.91 15.74 -5.63
C SER A 102 5.86 15.98 -6.82
N GLY A 103 5.35 15.85 -8.05
CA GLY A 103 6.10 15.91 -9.30
C GLY A 103 6.50 14.54 -9.82
N GLY A 104 7.03 14.48 -11.05
CA GLY A 104 7.34 13.23 -11.73
C GLY A 104 8.82 13.07 -12.07
N TYR A 105 9.08 12.35 -13.16
CA TYR A 105 10.43 12.03 -13.64
C TYR A 105 11.35 13.25 -13.72
N LYS A 106 10.92 14.30 -14.42
CA LYS A 106 11.72 15.51 -14.67
C LYS A 106 12.12 16.20 -13.36
N GLN A 107 11.17 16.42 -12.45
CA GLN A 107 11.42 17.08 -11.18
C GLN A 107 12.37 16.26 -10.30
N GLN A 108 12.16 14.94 -10.24
CA GLN A 108 13.03 14.05 -9.48
C GLN A 108 14.45 14.01 -10.05
N PHE A 109 14.59 13.96 -11.38
CA PHE A 109 15.89 13.94 -12.04
C PHE A 109 16.70 15.20 -11.71
N LEU A 110 16.08 16.39 -11.84
CA LEU A 110 16.73 17.68 -11.52
C LEU A 110 17.12 17.77 -10.05
N LYS A 111 16.19 17.45 -9.13
CA LYS A 111 16.44 17.49 -7.69
C LYS A 111 17.57 16.55 -7.25
N ASN A 112 17.65 15.38 -7.87
CA ASN A 112 18.71 14.44 -7.58
C ASN A 112 20.06 14.88 -8.15
N MET A 113 20.09 15.51 -9.34
CA MET A 113 21.33 16.10 -9.84
C MET A 113 21.81 17.28 -9.00
N GLU A 114 20.90 18.17 -8.55
CA GLU A 114 21.21 19.27 -7.63
C GLU A 114 21.89 18.75 -6.35
N ARG A 115 21.36 17.68 -5.77
CA ARG A 115 21.97 17.02 -4.61
C ARG A 115 23.38 16.48 -4.89
N GLU A 116 23.63 15.96 -6.09
CA GLU A 116 24.97 15.47 -6.45
C GLU A 116 25.97 16.62 -6.68
N VAL A 117 25.49 17.79 -7.16
CA VAL A 117 26.29 19.02 -7.21
C VAL A 117 26.61 19.51 -5.80
N ASP A 118 25.62 19.58 -4.91
CA ASP A 118 25.82 20.01 -3.51
C ASP A 118 26.79 19.09 -2.75
N ARG A 119 26.83 17.81 -3.11
CA ARG A 119 27.76 16.81 -2.54
C ARG A 119 29.15 16.84 -3.19
N GLY A 120 29.39 17.69 -4.18
CA GLY A 120 30.64 17.77 -4.92
C GLY A 120 30.92 16.56 -5.83
N ARG A 121 29.92 15.72 -6.11
CA ARG A 121 30.04 14.54 -6.98
C ARG A 121 29.69 14.83 -8.44
N MET A 122 29.15 16.00 -8.73
CA MET A 122 28.82 16.49 -10.07
C MET A 122 29.27 17.93 -10.22
N GLN A 123 29.90 18.26 -11.35
CA GLN A 123 30.29 19.63 -11.64
C GLN A 123 29.11 20.45 -12.20
N PRO A 124 29.03 21.77 -11.95
CA PRO A 124 27.92 22.60 -12.45
C PRO A 124 27.76 22.56 -13.98
N PHE A 125 28.86 22.52 -14.72
CA PHE A 125 28.82 22.36 -16.19
C PHE A 125 28.17 21.03 -16.60
N GLU A 126 28.49 19.94 -15.90
CA GLU A 126 27.92 18.63 -16.14
C GLU A 126 26.41 18.60 -15.86
N TYR A 127 25.96 19.27 -14.78
CA TYR A 127 24.54 19.45 -14.48
C TYR A 127 23.80 20.09 -15.66
N HIS A 128 24.32 21.19 -16.21
CA HIS A 128 23.68 21.89 -17.33
C HIS A 128 23.64 21.04 -18.60
N LYS A 129 24.72 20.31 -18.90
CA LYS A 129 24.76 19.37 -20.03
C LYS A 129 23.71 18.27 -19.87
N ARG A 130 23.72 17.55 -18.74
CA ARG A 130 22.77 16.45 -18.48
C ARG A 130 21.31 16.95 -18.46
N LYS A 131 21.07 18.17 -17.96
CA LYS A 131 19.75 18.81 -18.00
C LYS A 131 19.30 19.07 -19.44
N ALA A 132 20.19 19.54 -20.32
CA ALA A 132 19.87 19.75 -21.74
C ALA A 132 19.55 18.42 -22.44
N ASP A 133 20.42 17.42 -22.31
CA ASP A 133 20.20 16.07 -22.87
C ASP A 133 18.85 15.48 -22.42
N MET A 134 18.55 15.58 -21.11
CA MET A 134 17.28 15.11 -20.55
C MET A 134 16.10 15.85 -21.17
N MET A 135 16.17 17.18 -21.29
CA MET A 135 15.09 17.98 -21.88
C MET A 135 14.85 17.63 -23.36
N GLU A 136 15.91 17.34 -24.11
CA GLU A 136 15.83 16.91 -25.50
C GLU A 136 15.16 15.53 -25.63
N SER A 137 15.61 14.54 -24.85
CA SER A 137 14.99 13.20 -24.79
C SER A 137 13.50 13.27 -24.44
N LEU A 138 13.11 14.13 -23.48
CA LEU A 138 11.72 14.35 -23.11
C LEU A 138 10.91 15.00 -24.24
N ALA A 139 11.51 15.92 -25.01
CA ALA A 139 10.85 16.58 -26.14
C ALA A 139 10.58 15.61 -27.30
N PHE A 140 11.52 14.72 -27.60
CA PHE A 140 11.32 13.67 -28.61
C PHE A 140 10.48 12.49 -28.11
N GLY A 141 10.35 12.33 -26.79
CA GLY A 141 9.66 11.19 -26.17
C GLY A 141 10.43 9.87 -26.31
N ILE A 142 11.74 9.92 -26.60
CA ILE A 142 12.60 8.75 -26.81
C ILE A 142 13.55 8.63 -25.62
N ASP A 143 13.75 7.42 -25.10
CA ASP A 143 14.70 7.16 -24.02
C ASP A 143 16.14 7.46 -24.48
N ASP A 144 16.95 8.06 -23.59
CA ASP A 144 18.31 8.48 -23.93
C ASP A 144 19.32 7.32 -23.98
N GLY A 145 18.90 6.11 -23.59
CA GLY A 145 19.71 4.90 -23.62
C GLY A 145 20.85 4.88 -22.61
N LYS A 146 20.96 5.87 -21.71
CA LYS A 146 22.08 5.96 -20.76
C LYS A 146 22.04 4.88 -19.69
N THR A 147 20.88 4.26 -19.46
CA THR A 147 20.70 3.14 -18.51
C THR A 147 20.56 1.79 -19.20
N LYS A 148 20.90 1.71 -20.50
CA LYS A 148 20.74 0.54 -21.34
C LYS A 148 21.98 -0.35 -21.34
N THR A 149 21.77 -1.66 -21.24
CA THR A 149 22.80 -2.69 -21.43
C THR A 149 22.32 -3.72 -22.44
N SER A 150 23.04 -3.84 -23.55
CA SER A 150 22.76 -4.80 -24.64
C SER A 150 23.64 -6.04 -24.56
N GLY A 151 23.27 -7.12 -25.26
CA GLY A 151 24.12 -8.31 -25.42
C GLY A 151 23.98 -9.38 -24.33
N ILE A 152 22.98 -9.26 -23.45
CA ILE A 152 22.81 -10.15 -22.31
C ILE A 152 22.44 -11.57 -22.75
N ILE A 153 21.53 -11.70 -23.73
CA ILE A 153 21.08 -13.01 -24.22
C ILE A 153 22.21 -13.74 -24.93
N GLU A 154 23.02 -13.03 -25.70
CA GLU A 154 24.20 -13.55 -26.40
C GLU A 154 25.28 -14.00 -25.40
N ALA A 155 25.49 -13.23 -24.33
CA ALA A 155 26.41 -13.60 -23.25
C ALA A 155 25.93 -14.87 -22.51
N LEU A 156 24.63 -14.93 -22.17
CA LEU A 156 24.03 -16.12 -21.55
C LEU A 156 24.10 -17.35 -22.45
N CYS A 157 23.84 -17.19 -23.75
CA CYS A 157 23.95 -18.26 -24.73
C CYS A 157 25.37 -18.85 -24.76
N LYS A 158 26.39 -17.99 -24.85
CA LYS A 158 27.81 -18.40 -24.79
C LYS A 158 28.15 -19.11 -23.48
N TYR A 159 27.67 -18.58 -22.35
CA TYR A 159 27.91 -19.15 -21.03
C TYR A 159 27.32 -20.56 -20.89
N TYR A 160 26.05 -20.75 -21.25
CA TYR A 160 25.40 -22.06 -21.14
C TYR A 160 25.93 -23.08 -22.15
N GLN A 161 26.41 -22.61 -23.30
CA GLN A 161 26.96 -23.48 -24.33
C GLN A 161 28.36 -24.00 -23.93
N ASN A 162 29.19 -23.16 -23.33
CA ASN A 162 30.62 -23.46 -23.14
C ASN A 162 31.01 -23.75 -21.68
N GLU A 163 30.41 -23.07 -20.71
CA GLU A 163 30.93 -23.03 -19.33
C GLU A 163 30.07 -23.86 -18.36
N ASN A 164 28.74 -23.70 -18.40
CA ASN A 164 27.87 -24.38 -17.46
C ASN A 164 27.67 -25.85 -17.84
N LYS A 165 27.98 -26.82 -16.98
CA LYS A 165 27.78 -28.26 -17.26
C LYS A 165 26.55 -28.86 -16.57
N ASP A 166 25.94 -28.15 -15.64
CA ASP A 166 24.91 -28.69 -14.76
C ASP A 166 23.50 -28.57 -15.36
N VAL A 167 23.28 -27.60 -16.23
CA VAL A 167 21.99 -27.40 -16.90
C VAL A 167 21.86 -28.35 -18.09
N ARG A 168 20.76 -29.13 -18.10
CA ARG A 168 20.45 -30.09 -19.16
C ARG A 168 19.88 -29.40 -20.40
N HIS A 169 18.92 -28.51 -20.19
CA HIS A 169 18.35 -27.68 -21.25
C HIS A 169 18.07 -26.28 -20.72
N VAL A 170 18.34 -25.28 -21.55
CA VAL A 170 17.99 -23.88 -21.30
C VAL A 170 17.31 -23.28 -22.53
N TRP A 171 16.22 -22.57 -22.29
CA TRP A 171 15.53 -21.77 -23.29
C TRP A 171 15.68 -20.30 -22.93
N LEU A 172 16.20 -19.52 -23.86
CA LEU A 172 16.37 -18.07 -23.74
C LEU A 172 15.32 -17.36 -24.58
N SER A 173 14.88 -16.19 -24.15
CA SER A 173 14.05 -15.30 -24.97
C SER A 173 14.78 -14.86 -26.24
N ALA A 174 14.06 -14.18 -27.12
CA ALA A 174 14.67 -13.34 -28.14
C ALA A 174 15.60 -12.28 -27.48
N GLY A 175 16.43 -11.62 -28.28
CA GLY A 175 17.33 -10.57 -27.81
C GLY A 175 16.59 -9.50 -27.00
N VAL A 176 17.21 -9.05 -25.91
CA VAL A 176 16.63 -8.08 -24.96
C VAL A 176 17.74 -7.12 -24.53
N ASP A 177 17.42 -5.82 -24.56
CA ASP A 177 18.20 -4.79 -23.88
C ASP A 177 17.67 -4.63 -22.45
N HIS A 178 18.57 -4.63 -21.48
CA HIS A 178 18.23 -4.32 -20.09
C HIS A 178 18.24 -2.82 -19.85
N PHE A 179 17.24 -2.31 -19.12
CA PHE A 179 17.14 -0.91 -18.73
C PHE A 179 17.01 -0.82 -17.21
N HIS A 180 17.97 -0.15 -16.55
CA HIS A 180 17.85 0.15 -15.12
C HIS A 180 17.29 1.55 -14.87
N SER A 181 16.90 1.82 -13.63
CA SER A 181 16.43 3.15 -13.25
C SER A 181 17.51 4.22 -13.30
N SER A 182 17.14 5.39 -13.82
CA SER A 182 17.93 6.62 -13.80
C SER A 182 17.69 7.41 -12.50
N LEU A 183 18.29 8.60 -12.40
CA LEU A 183 18.01 9.54 -11.31
C LEU A 183 16.55 10.01 -11.28
N GLY A 184 15.82 9.96 -12.40
CA GLY A 184 14.44 10.44 -12.52
C GLY A 184 13.39 9.46 -12.04
N ASP A 185 13.70 8.16 -12.10
CA ASP A 185 12.73 7.08 -11.86
C ASP A 185 13.15 6.08 -10.77
N ARG A 186 14.33 6.27 -10.18
CA ARG A 186 14.78 5.45 -9.05
C ARG A 186 13.73 5.41 -7.93
N GLY A 187 13.32 4.19 -7.57
CA GLY A 187 12.35 3.92 -6.52
C GLY A 187 10.90 3.75 -6.98
N TRP A 188 10.60 3.94 -8.27
CA TRP A 188 9.22 3.82 -8.78
C TRP A 188 9.11 3.41 -10.26
N GLY A 189 10.19 3.52 -11.01
CA GLY A 189 10.22 3.35 -12.47
C GLY A 189 10.18 1.90 -12.97
N CYS A 190 10.18 0.91 -12.09
CA CYS A 190 10.41 -0.48 -12.46
C CYS A 190 9.43 -1.01 -13.51
N GLY A 191 8.12 -0.73 -13.41
CA GLY A 191 7.16 -1.15 -14.44
C GLY A 191 7.40 -0.52 -15.82
N TYR A 192 7.83 0.73 -15.85
CA TYR A 192 8.15 1.42 -17.10
C TYR A 192 9.46 0.91 -17.72
N ARG A 193 10.51 0.75 -16.91
CA ARG A 193 11.77 0.13 -17.33
C ARG A 193 11.54 -1.28 -17.83
N ASN A 194 10.61 -1.96 -17.17
CA ASN A 194 10.25 -3.29 -17.56
C ASN A 194 9.59 -3.32 -18.94
N PHE A 195 8.60 -2.46 -19.16
CA PHE A 195 8.04 -2.27 -20.48
C PHE A 195 9.09 -1.95 -21.55
N GLN A 196 10.10 -1.12 -21.25
CA GLN A 196 11.21 -0.84 -22.19
C GLN A 196 12.01 -2.12 -22.54
N MET A 197 12.29 -2.98 -21.57
CA MET A 197 12.98 -4.27 -21.81
C MET A 197 12.14 -5.19 -22.72
N LEU A 198 10.85 -5.37 -22.40
CA LEU A 198 9.93 -6.15 -23.24
C LEU A 198 9.87 -5.59 -24.66
N LEU A 199 9.71 -4.27 -24.78
CA LEU A 199 9.60 -3.57 -26.04
C LEU A 199 10.88 -3.68 -26.89
N SER A 200 12.06 -3.67 -26.25
CA SER A 200 13.33 -3.85 -26.95
C SER A 200 13.42 -5.19 -27.69
N SER A 201 12.79 -6.23 -27.14
CA SER A 201 12.71 -7.55 -27.78
C SER A 201 11.73 -7.55 -28.94
N LEU A 202 10.56 -6.93 -28.76
CA LEU A 202 9.54 -6.82 -29.80
C LEU A 202 10.06 -6.03 -31.00
N LEU A 203 10.81 -4.95 -30.78
CA LEU A 203 11.43 -4.14 -31.83
C LEU A 203 12.47 -4.88 -32.68
N GLN A 204 13.07 -5.95 -32.15
CA GLN A 204 14.00 -6.78 -32.91
C GLN A 204 13.28 -7.78 -33.83
N ASN A 205 11.96 -7.96 -33.64
CA ASN A 205 11.16 -8.86 -34.43
C ASN A 205 10.37 -8.07 -35.49
N SER A 206 10.62 -8.39 -36.76
CA SER A 206 10.03 -7.69 -37.91
C SER A 206 8.49 -7.68 -37.92
N LEU A 207 7.84 -8.59 -37.19
CA LEU A 207 6.39 -8.65 -37.05
C LEU A 207 5.79 -7.41 -36.34
N TYR A 208 6.59 -6.66 -35.59
CA TYR A 208 6.13 -5.52 -34.78
C TYR A 208 6.64 -4.15 -35.27
N ASN A 209 7.36 -4.12 -36.40
CA ASN A 209 7.99 -2.90 -36.94
C ASN A 209 7.00 -1.78 -37.29
N ASP A 210 5.77 -2.11 -37.67
CA ASP A 210 4.78 -1.12 -38.12
C ASP A 210 4.19 -0.30 -36.96
N CYS A 211 4.26 -0.80 -35.73
CA CYS A 211 3.64 -0.16 -34.56
C CYS A 211 4.64 0.59 -33.66
N LEU A 212 5.93 0.28 -33.77
CA LEU A 212 6.94 0.68 -32.78
C LEU A 212 8.25 1.07 -33.49
N ARG A 213 8.77 2.29 -33.24
CA ARG A 213 9.94 2.83 -33.96
C ARG A 213 11.17 3.07 -33.08
N ALA A 214 10.97 3.25 -31.77
CA ALA A 214 12.03 3.52 -30.80
C ALA A 214 11.54 3.17 -29.38
N ILE A 215 12.48 3.09 -28.44
CA ILE A 215 12.16 2.93 -27.02
C ILE A 215 11.68 4.28 -26.47
N PRO A 216 10.43 4.39 -25.97
CA PRO A 216 9.91 5.63 -25.42
C PRO A 216 10.53 5.94 -24.05
N SER A 217 10.69 7.23 -23.73
CA SER A 217 11.06 7.67 -22.39
C SER A 217 9.93 7.41 -21.39
N ILE A 218 10.23 7.36 -20.08
CA ILE A 218 9.21 7.10 -19.04
C ILE A 218 8.01 8.06 -19.14
N PRO A 219 8.18 9.39 -19.25
CA PRO A 219 7.03 10.28 -19.43
C PRO A 219 6.24 10.01 -20.70
N LYS A 220 6.90 9.56 -21.78
CA LYS A 220 6.19 9.16 -23.00
C LYS A 220 5.36 7.88 -22.77
N ILE A 221 5.89 6.90 -22.03
CA ILE A 221 5.13 5.70 -21.64
C ILE A 221 3.90 6.09 -20.80
N GLN A 222 4.06 6.99 -19.83
CA GLN A 222 2.94 7.51 -19.03
C GLN A 222 1.85 8.09 -19.93
N SER A 223 2.22 8.94 -20.90
CA SER A 223 1.26 9.49 -21.85
C SER A 223 0.63 8.43 -22.75
N MET A 224 1.38 7.42 -23.21
CA MET A 224 0.82 6.35 -24.03
C MET A 224 -0.20 5.50 -23.28
N ILE A 225 -0.02 5.28 -21.97
CA ILE A 225 -1.03 4.62 -21.12
C ILE A 225 -2.27 5.51 -20.98
N GLU A 226 -2.10 6.81 -20.76
CA GLU A 226 -3.21 7.77 -20.73
C GLU A 226 -3.95 7.85 -22.07
N ASP A 227 -3.24 7.74 -23.20
CA ASP A 227 -3.81 7.66 -24.55
C ASP A 227 -4.71 6.42 -24.65
N ALA A 228 -4.22 5.25 -24.22
CA ALA A 228 -5.00 4.01 -24.18
C ALA A 228 -6.26 4.14 -23.30
N TRP A 229 -6.15 4.78 -22.14
CA TRP A 229 -7.32 5.04 -21.29
C TRP A 229 -8.37 5.92 -21.98
N ARG A 230 -7.94 6.96 -22.72
CA ARG A 230 -8.85 7.81 -23.49
C ARG A 230 -9.51 7.07 -24.66
N GLU A 231 -8.86 6.06 -25.20
CA GLU A 231 -9.43 5.15 -26.20
C GLU A 231 -10.42 4.14 -25.61
N GLY A 232 -10.55 4.08 -24.28
CA GLY A 232 -11.51 3.24 -23.55
C GLY A 232 -10.94 1.96 -22.98
N PHE A 233 -9.61 1.77 -23.03
CA PHE A 233 -8.96 0.65 -22.35
C PHE A 233 -8.94 0.89 -20.83
N ASP A 234 -9.31 -0.13 -20.06
CA ASP A 234 -9.23 -0.17 -18.59
C ASP A 234 -9.66 1.13 -17.85
N PRO A 235 -10.94 1.55 -17.95
CA PRO A 235 -11.43 2.75 -17.26
C PRO A 235 -11.39 2.61 -15.73
N HIS A 236 -11.40 1.38 -15.21
CA HIS A 236 -11.24 1.13 -13.78
C HIS A 236 -9.79 1.36 -13.37
N GLY A 237 -8.79 0.81 -14.06
CA GLY A 237 -7.38 1.12 -13.82
C GLY A 237 -7.11 2.62 -13.91
N ALA A 238 -7.63 3.30 -14.94
CA ALA A 238 -7.51 4.75 -15.09
C ALA A 238 -8.01 5.53 -13.86
N SER A 239 -9.16 5.16 -13.29
CA SER A 239 -9.71 5.85 -12.11
C SER A 239 -8.86 5.66 -10.86
N HIS A 240 -8.20 4.51 -10.67
CA HIS A 240 -7.24 4.30 -9.57
C HIS A 240 -6.08 5.30 -9.60
N PHE A 241 -5.68 5.73 -10.80
CA PHE A 241 -4.61 6.72 -11.01
C PHE A 241 -5.13 8.15 -11.16
N ASN A 242 -6.38 8.45 -10.78
CA ASN A 242 -7.02 9.74 -11.04
C ASN A 242 -6.93 10.17 -12.52
N ASN A 243 -6.95 9.20 -13.44
CA ASN A 243 -6.81 9.36 -14.88
C ASN A 243 -5.51 10.07 -15.31
N ARG A 244 -4.45 10.01 -14.50
CA ARG A 244 -3.21 10.73 -14.76
C ARG A 244 -1.96 10.03 -14.21
N LEU A 245 -1.05 9.70 -15.12
CA LEU A 245 0.31 9.24 -14.82
C LEU A 245 1.36 10.30 -15.14
N HIS A 246 1.17 11.09 -16.19
CA HIS A 246 2.18 12.02 -16.66
C HIS A 246 2.49 13.07 -15.59
N GLY A 247 3.75 13.14 -15.18
CA GLY A 247 4.19 14.05 -14.12
C GLY A 247 3.88 13.56 -12.71
N SER A 248 3.50 12.29 -12.53
CA SER A 248 3.49 11.59 -11.25
C SER A 248 4.67 10.61 -11.16
N LYS A 249 4.77 9.92 -10.03
CA LYS A 249 5.70 8.80 -9.81
C LYS A 249 4.93 7.49 -9.61
N ALA A 250 3.73 7.43 -10.20
CA ALA A 250 2.80 6.35 -10.00
C ALA A 250 3.43 5.00 -10.38
N TRP A 251 3.26 4.02 -9.50
CA TRP A 251 3.65 2.65 -9.77
C TRP A 251 2.60 2.01 -10.64
N ILE A 252 3.04 1.40 -11.73
CA ILE A 252 2.17 0.69 -12.67
C ILE A 252 2.40 -0.80 -12.57
N GLY A 253 1.39 -1.57 -12.95
CA GLY A 253 1.41 -3.03 -12.95
C GLY A 253 1.15 -3.63 -14.33
N ALA A 254 0.85 -4.93 -14.33
CA ALA A 254 0.57 -5.68 -15.54
C ALA A 254 -0.66 -5.13 -16.30
N CYS A 255 -1.66 -4.56 -15.60
CA CYS A 255 -2.88 -4.02 -16.20
C CYS A 255 -2.61 -2.81 -17.10
N GLU A 256 -1.78 -1.86 -16.65
CA GLU A 256 -1.41 -0.70 -17.48
C GLU A 256 -0.58 -1.12 -18.70
N ILE A 257 0.34 -2.08 -18.52
CA ILE A 257 1.13 -2.61 -19.63
C ILE A 257 0.28 -3.38 -20.63
N TYR A 258 -0.70 -4.16 -20.16
CA TYR A 258 -1.66 -4.86 -21.02
C TYR A 258 -2.51 -3.88 -21.83
N SER A 259 -3.04 -2.84 -21.18
CA SER A 259 -3.82 -1.79 -21.83
C SER A 259 -2.99 -1.08 -22.91
N LEU A 260 -1.74 -0.75 -22.60
CA LEU A 260 -0.81 -0.14 -23.53
C LEU A 260 -0.52 -1.05 -24.74
N LEU A 261 -0.09 -2.29 -24.50
CA LEU A 261 0.21 -3.23 -25.59
C LEU A 261 -1.02 -3.49 -26.48
N THR A 262 -2.20 -3.60 -25.88
CA THR A 262 -3.45 -3.83 -26.62
C THR A 262 -3.84 -2.63 -27.47
N SER A 263 -3.68 -1.39 -26.97
CA SER A 263 -3.87 -0.17 -27.79
C SER A 263 -2.93 -0.11 -29.00
N LEU A 264 -1.72 -0.64 -28.84
CA LEU A 264 -0.73 -0.79 -29.91
C LEU A 264 -0.97 -2.01 -30.82
N ARG A 265 -2.13 -2.68 -30.67
CA ARG A 265 -2.53 -3.89 -31.43
C ARG A 265 -1.60 -5.08 -31.23
N ILE A 266 -0.88 -5.12 -30.11
CA ILE A 266 -0.02 -6.24 -29.73
C ILE A 266 -0.83 -7.21 -28.88
N LYS A 267 -1.05 -8.41 -29.41
CA LYS A 267 -1.74 -9.47 -28.68
C LYS A 267 -0.89 -9.91 -27.48
N CYS A 268 -1.43 -9.75 -26.29
CA CYS A 268 -0.84 -10.20 -25.04
C CYS A 268 -1.94 -10.74 -24.10
N GLN A 269 -1.54 -11.34 -22.99
CA GLN A 269 -2.45 -11.86 -21.96
C GLN A 269 -1.82 -11.69 -20.58
N ILE A 270 -2.65 -11.44 -19.56
CA ILE A 270 -2.26 -11.48 -18.16
C ILE A 270 -2.66 -12.85 -17.60
N ILE A 271 -1.76 -13.46 -16.85
CA ILE A 271 -2.03 -14.69 -16.10
C ILE A 271 -1.73 -14.42 -14.65
N ASP A 272 -2.74 -14.56 -13.81
CA ASP A 272 -2.65 -14.28 -12.38
C ASP A 272 -2.38 -15.56 -11.59
N PHE A 273 -1.22 -15.63 -10.95
CA PHE A 273 -0.85 -16.67 -9.98
C PHE A 273 -1.13 -16.18 -8.56
N HIS A 274 -2.40 -15.91 -8.29
CA HIS A 274 -2.90 -15.21 -7.09
C HIS A 274 -2.60 -15.87 -5.74
N LYS A 275 -2.09 -17.12 -5.72
CA LYS A 275 -1.67 -17.81 -4.51
C LYS A 275 -0.57 -18.84 -4.79
N PRO A 276 0.26 -19.17 -3.78
CA PRO A 276 1.20 -20.28 -3.88
C PRO A 276 0.50 -21.59 -4.24
N THR A 277 1.17 -22.41 -5.05
CA THR A 277 0.65 -23.68 -5.54
C THR A 277 1.51 -24.88 -5.11
N GLY A 278 2.52 -24.65 -4.28
CA GLY A 278 3.44 -25.67 -3.79
C GLY A 278 3.76 -25.50 -2.30
N PRO A 279 4.55 -26.43 -1.74
CA PRO A 279 4.97 -26.40 -0.34
C PRO A 279 5.69 -25.09 0.00
N THR A 280 5.62 -24.68 1.28
CA THR A 280 6.36 -23.53 1.84
C THR A 280 6.18 -22.22 1.04
N GLY A 281 5.01 -22.00 0.44
CA GLY A 281 4.73 -20.78 -0.31
C GLY A 281 5.37 -20.72 -1.71
N THR A 282 5.80 -21.85 -2.27
CA THR A 282 6.35 -21.91 -3.63
C THR A 282 5.27 -21.82 -4.72
N HIS A 283 5.66 -21.43 -5.93
CA HIS A 283 4.76 -21.27 -7.09
C HIS A 283 5.11 -22.22 -8.26
N PRO A 284 5.09 -23.56 -8.09
CA PRO A 284 5.45 -24.50 -9.16
C PRO A 284 4.63 -24.31 -10.45
N ARG A 285 3.35 -23.89 -10.36
CA ARG A 285 2.52 -23.63 -11.55
C ARG A 285 3.00 -22.45 -12.38
N LEU A 286 3.57 -21.41 -11.76
CA LEU A 286 4.21 -20.31 -12.48
C LEU A 286 5.42 -20.83 -13.26
N PHE A 287 6.27 -21.60 -12.61
CA PHE A 287 7.48 -22.18 -13.20
C PHE A 287 7.14 -23.14 -14.35
N GLU A 288 6.14 -24.02 -14.18
CA GLU A 288 5.61 -24.88 -15.24
C GLU A 288 5.08 -24.07 -16.43
N TRP A 289 4.34 -23.00 -16.18
CA TRP A 289 3.82 -22.14 -17.24
C TRP A 289 4.94 -21.44 -18.02
N VAL A 290 5.94 -20.90 -17.33
CA VAL A 290 7.12 -20.26 -17.95
C VAL A 290 7.91 -21.28 -18.78
N LEU A 291 8.09 -22.50 -18.26
CA LEU A 291 8.74 -23.58 -19.00
C LEU A 291 7.96 -23.92 -20.28
N HIS A 292 6.65 -24.11 -20.18
CA HIS A 292 5.79 -24.38 -21.33
C HIS A 292 5.87 -23.25 -22.36
N TYR A 293 5.79 -21.99 -21.90
CA TYR A 293 5.91 -20.83 -22.76
C TYR A 293 7.18 -20.85 -23.61
N TYR A 294 8.36 -21.13 -23.04
CA TYR A 294 9.61 -21.11 -23.80
C TYR A 294 9.91 -22.39 -24.59
N SER A 295 9.49 -23.55 -24.08
CA SER A 295 9.76 -24.85 -24.71
C SER A 295 8.80 -25.21 -25.85
N GLU A 296 7.58 -24.67 -25.85
CA GLU A 296 6.57 -24.96 -26.87
C GLU A 296 7.08 -24.62 -28.28
N GLY A 297 6.98 -25.59 -29.18
CA GLY A 297 7.42 -25.50 -30.59
C GLY A 297 8.90 -25.83 -30.81
N ASN A 298 9.67 -26.13 -29.76
CA ASN A 298 11.08 -26.47 -29.85
C ASN A 298 11.32 -27.94 -29.46
N GLU A 299 11.16 -28.84 -30.42
CA GLU A 299 11.42 -30.28 -30.25
C GLU A 299 12.90 -30.66 -30.43
N GLY A 300 13.77 -29.69 -30.68
CA GLY A 300 15.20 -29.90 -30.89
C GLY A 300 15.95 -30.27 -29.60
N GLY A 301 16.74 -31.34 -29.63
CA GLY A 301 17.57 -31.81 -28.50
C GLY A 301 18.78 -30.93 -28.15
N ALA A 302 18.81 -29.67 -28.58
CA ALA A 302 19.91 -28.76 -28.27
C ALA A 302 19.90 -28.36 -26.80
N LYS A 303 21.07 -28.32 -26.17
CA LYS A 303 21.24 -27.90 -24.77
C LYS A 303 20.81 -26.45 -24.55
N VAL A 304 21.14 -25.56 -25.49
CA VAL A 304 20.83 -24.13 -25.43
C VAL A 304 19.94 -23.77 -26.60
N VAL A 305 18.76 -23.23 -26.32
CA VAL A 305 17.77 -22.83 -27.33
C VAL A 305 17.49 -21.34 -27.18
N CYS A 306 17.95 -20.54 -28.15
CA CYS A 306 17.54 -19.13 -28.25
C CYS A 306 16.24 -19.07 -29.04
N THR A 307 15.14 -18.73 -28.37
CA THR A 307 13.81 -18.68 -28.98
C THR A 307 13.57 -17.35 -29.69
N SER A 308 12.53 -17.28 -30.52
CA SER A 308 12.00 -16.02 -31.05
C SER A 308 10.94 -15.38 -30.14
N LYS A 309 10.72 -15.93 -28.94
CA LYS A 309 9.65 -15.49 -28.02
C LYS A 309 10.14 -14.30 -27.18
N PRO A 310 9.31 -13.25 -27.00
CA PRO A 310 9.68 -12.11 -26.16
C PRO A 310 9.83 -12.52 -24.68
N PRO A 311 10.49 -11.70 -23.85
CA PRO A 311 10.58 -11.94 -22.42
C PRO A 311 9.22 -11.80 -21.72
N ILE A 312 9.07 -12.36 -20.52
CA ILE A 312 7.82 -12.30 -19.75
C ILE A 312 7.89 -11.22 -18.68
N TYR A 313 6.96 -10.27 -18.71
CA TYR A 313 6.75 -9.28 -17.64
C TYR A 313 6.21 -9.97 -16.40
N LEU A 314 6.93 -9.89 -15.28
CA LEU A 314 6.51 -10.51 -14.02
C LEU A 314 6.28 -9.47 -12.93
N GLN A 315 5.02 -9.39 -12.48
CA GLN A 315 4.62 -8.58 -11.33
C GLN A 315 4.57 -9.41 -10.05
N HIS A 316 5.13 -8.88 -8.96
CA HIS A 316 4.77 -9.30 -7.61
C HIS A 316 4.72 -8.09 -6.68
N GLU A 317 4.04 -8.23 -5.54
CA GLU A 317 4.10 -7.29 -4.42
C GLU A 317 5.18 -7.78 -3.44
N GLY A 318 6.07 -6.91 -2.97
CA GLY A 318 7.13 -7.25 -2.02
C GLY A 318 6.92 -6.57 -0.67
N GLN A 319 7.02 -7.32 0.43
CA GLN A 319 7.15 -6.78 1.80
C GLN A 319 8.57 -7.05 2.33
N TYR A 320 9.27 -6.03 2.84
CA TYR A 320 10.54 -6.18 3.55
C TYR A 320 10.43 -5.63 4.98
N HIS A 321 10.62 -6.49 5.98
CA HIS A 321 10.90 -6.17 7.40
C HIS A 321 10.06 -5.03 8.04
N ASN A 322 8.84 -5.34 8.51
CA ASN A 322 7.98 -4.51 9.39
C ASN A 322 7.85 -3.01 9.06
N THR A 323 8.21 -2.64 7.85
CA THR A 323 8.07 -1.35 7.22
C THR A 323 7.51 -1.70 5.85
N LEU A 324 6.38 -1.11 5.43
CA LEU A 324 5.92 -1.22 4.05
C LEU A 324 6.88 -0.44 3.15
N VAL A 325 8.11 -0.95 2.97
CA VAL A 325 8.92 -0.65 1.79
C VAL A 325 8.38 -1.60 0.74
N SER A 326 7.19 -1.29 0.21
CA SER A 326 6.76 -1.95 -1.00
C SER A 326 7.80 -1.57 -2.04
N SER A 327 8.54 -2.55 -2.52
CA SER A 327 9.18 -2.45 -3.80
C SER A 327 8.39 -3.44 -4.62
N TYR A 328 7.56 -2.96 -5.55
CA TYR A 328 7.07 -3.81 -6.63
C TYR A 328 8.34 -4.19 -7.39
N SER A 329 8.98 -5.29 -7.01
CA SER A 329 10.18 -5.76 -7.68
C SER A 329 9.73 -6.44 -8.96
N LEU A 330 9.54 -5.60 -9.96
CA LEU A 330 9.15 -5.98 -11.28
C LEU A 330 10.38 -6.62 -11.93
N SER A 331 10.27 -7.90 -12.26
CA SER A 331 11.34 -8.69 -12.85
C SER A 331 10.94 -9.16 -14.25
N PHE A 332 11.91 -9.60 -15.07
CA PHE A 332 11.62 -10.41 -16.26
C PHE A 332 12.13 -11.81 -16.11
N PHE A 333 11.38 -12.75 -16.70
CA PHE A 333 11.94 -14.03 -17.09
C PHE A 333 12.44 -13.92 -18.52
N ILE A 334 13.76 -14.00 -18.68
CA ILE A 334 14.45 -14.10 -19.97
C ILE A 334 14.93 -15.53 -20.27
N CYS A 335 14.78 -16.44 -19.29
CA CYS A 335 15.38 -17.77 -19.31
C CYS A 335 14.54 -18.77 -18.52
N ALA A 336 14.35 -19.98 -19.06
CA ALA A 336 13.90 -21.16 -18.34
C ALA A 336 14.98 -22.25 -18.45
N ALA A 337 15.46 -22.79 -17.33
CA ALA A 337 16.50 -23.82 -17.32
C ALA A 337 16.07 -25.05 -16.52
N ILE A 338 16.25 -26.25 -17.08
CA ILE A 338 16.04 -27.53 -16.39
C ILE A 338 17.40 -28.09 -15.98
N GLN A 339 17.59 -28.27 -14.67
CA GLN A 339 18.71 -29.02 -14.10
C GLN A 339 18.12 -30.19 -13.30
N SER A 340 18.31 -31.42 -13.78
CA SER A 340 18.00 -32.67 -13.05
C SER A 340 16.74 -32.59 -12.15
N SER A 341 15.60 -32.24 -12.77
CA SER A 341 14.26 -32.13 -12.15
C SER A 341 13.96 -30.85 -11.34
N ILE A 342 14.83 -29.83 -11.35
CA ILE A 342 14.62 -28.54 -10.68
C ILE A 342 14.70 -27.41 -11.72
N LEU A 343 13.68 -26.53 -11.76
CA LEU A 343 13.63 -25.37 -12.64
C LEU A 343 14.36 -24.19 -11.99
N TYR A 344 15.48 -23.75 -12.57
CA TYR A 344 16.16 -22.52 -12.18
C TYR A 344 15.75 -21.40 -13.12
N SER A 345 15.45 -20.25 -12.53
CA SER A 345 15.03 -19.05 -13.25
C SER A 345 15.95 -17.90 -12.90
N PHE A 346 16.50 -17.26 -13.92
CA PHE A 346 17.28 -16.04 -13.75
C PHE A 346 16.34 -14.84 -13.88
N PHE A 347 16.22 -14.11 -12.77
CA PHE A 347 15.65 -12.77 -12.73
C PHE A 347 16.80 -11.80 -13.00
N ILE A 348 16.60 -10.86 -13.94
CA ILE A 348 17.44 -9.67 -14.03
C ILE A 348 16.65 -8.51 -13.41
#